data_AF-A0A0P5E1M7-F1
#
_entry.id   AF-A0A0P5E1M7-F1
#
_cell.length_a   1.000
_cell.length_b   1.000
_cell.length_c   1.000
_cell.angle_alpha   90.00
_cell.angle_beta   90.00
_cell.angle_gamma   90.00
#
_symmetry.space_group_name_H-M   'P 1'
#
loop_
_entity.id
_entity.type
_entity.pdbx_description
1 polymer ?
#
loop_
_entity_poly.entity_id
_entity_poly.type
_entity_poly.pdbx_seq_one_letter_code
_entity_poly.pdbx_strand_id
1 'polypeptide(L)'
;MNEAAVPCPVEDVQGDNRWMSLHQRFVLETKEREPEILFVGDSLISHLIYTDMWETMFAPLHPLNFGIGGDQTQHVLWRLSNGELDNIKPKVVVLLVGTNNHGHTADMIADGIMAVVHLIRDKQPQAHIIVMSLLPRGHLVNPLRQRNAHVNELLAQKLTLMTRVQLVNTAPDFVLPDGTISHLDMYDYLHLTPNGYRKVFEPLHDLLLQLLAESDEADETNNAQSLLHKGP
;
A
#
# COMPACT_ATOMS: atom_id res chain seq x y z
N MET A 1 -24.78 -4.06 -2.83
CA MET A 1 -23.50 -4.79 -2.66
C MET A 1 -22.40 -3.74 -2.78
N ASN A 2 -21.37 -3.75 -1.92
CA ASN A 2 -20.29 -2.77 -2.01
C ASN A 2 -19.29 -3.22 -3.09
N GLU A 3 -19.39 -2.68 -4.30
CA GLU A 3 -18.54 -3.03 -5.44
C GLU A 3 -17.05 -2.79 -5.17
N ALA A 4 -16.70 -1.79 -4.36
CA ALA A 4 -15.32 -1.51 -3.97
C ALA A 4 -14.67 -2.63 -3.12
N ALA A 5 -15.47 -3.53 -2.54
CA ALA A 5 -15.03 -4.66 -1.73
C ALA A 5 -15.25 -6.04 -2.41
N VAL A 6 -15.66 -6.06 -3.69
CA VAL A 6 -15.86 -7.29 -4.46
C VAL A 6 -14.72 -7.44 -5.47
N PRO A 7 -13.87 -8.48 -5.39
CA PRO A 7 -12.71 -8.59 -6.26
C PRO A 7 -13.11 -8.65 -7.74
N CYS A 8 -12.56 -7.76 -8.54
CA CYS A 8 -12.81 -7.68 -9.98
C CYS A 8 -11.52 -7.32 -10.72
N PRO A 9 -11.13 -8.00 -11.81
CA PRO A 9 -10.00 -7.58 -12.64
C PRO A 9 -10.38 -6.34 -13.47
N VAL A 10 -9.38 -5.59 -13.93
CA VAL A 10 -9.61 -4.50 -14.89
C VAL A 10 -9.94 -5.09 -16.27
N GLU A 11 -11.07 -4.70 -16.84
CA GLU A 11 -11.41 -5.03 -18.23
C GLU A 11 -10.49 -4.29 -19.20
N ASP A 12 -9.87 -5.04 -20.13
CA ASP A 12 -9.05 -4.43 -21.17
C ASP A 12 -9.92 -3.87 -22.30
N VAL A 13 -10.18 -2.57 -22.22
CA VAL A 13 -10.89 -1.81 -23.25
C VAL A 13 -9.96 -1.16 -24.28
N GLN A 14 -8.63 -1.34 -24.16
CA GLN A 14 -7.62 -0.76 -25.06
C GLN A 14 -7.05 -1.80 -26.04
N GLY A 15 -7.05 -3.09 -25.65
CA GLY A 15 -6.67 -4.22 -26.48
C GLY A 15 -5.19 -4.62 -26.40
N ASP A 16 -4.42 -4.05 -25.46
CA ASP A 16 -3.00 -4.35 -25.26
C ASP A 16 -2.73 -5.32 -24.10
N ASN A 17 -3.77 -5.69 -23.33
CA ASN A 17 -3.75 -6.58 -22.19
C ASN A 17 -2.72 -6.23 -21.09
N ARG A 18 -2.25 -4.98 -21.03
CA ARG A 18 -1.11 -4.59 -20.17
C ARG A 18 -1.34 -4.81 -18.69
N TRP A 19 -2.59 -4.64 -18.22
CA TRP A 19 -2.92 -4.82 -16.80
C TRP A 19 -2.72 -6.27 -16.36
N MET A 20 -3.18 -7.22 -17.17
CA MET A 20 -2.96 -8.65 -16.93
C MET A 20 -1.48 -9.02 -17.07
N SER A 21 -0.76 -8.44 -18.02
CA SER A 21 0.68 -8.67 -18.15
C SER A 21 1.47 -8.20 -16.91
N LEU A 22 1.11 -7.05 -16.33
CA LEU A 22 1.71 -6.59 -15.07
C LEU A 22 1.40 -7.55 -13.91
N HIS A 23 0.13 -7.95 -13.76
CA HIS A 23 -0.28 -8.93 -12.75
C HIS A 23 0.51 -10.24 -12.88
N GLN A 24 0.61 -10.80 -14.09
CA GLN A 24 1.35 -12.04 -14.34
C GLN A 24 2.84 -11.90 -14.01
N ARG A 25 3.45 -10.74 -14.30
CA ARG A 25 4.84 -10.46 -13.91
C ARG A 25 4.99 -10.47 -12.39
N PHE A 26 4.07 -9.85 -11.65
CA PHE A 26 4.11 -9.86 -10.18
C PHE A 26 3.95 -11.27 -9.60
N VAL A 27 3.06 -12.09 -10.15
CA VAL A 27 2.91 -13.51 -9.77
C VAL A 27 4.16 -14.35 -10.10
N LEU A 28 4.94 -13.96 -11.12
CA LEU A 28 6.24 -14.59 -11.41
C LEU A 28 7.29 -14.16 -10.38
N GLU A 29 7.34 -12.87 -10.04
CA GLU A 29 8.27 -12.34 -9.03
C GLU A 29 8.08 -13.02 -7.66
N THR A 30 6.85 -13.36 -7.27
CA THR A 30 6.61 -14.08 -5.99
C THR A 30 7.16 -15.51 -5.98
N LYS A 31 7.43 -16.11 -7.14
CA LYS A 31 8.03 -17.45 -7.24
C LYS A 31 9.56 -17.42 -7.27
N GLU A 32 10.13 -16.27 -7.64
CA GLU A 32 11.57 -16.12 -7.90
C GLU A 32 12.28 -15.33 -6.80
N ARG A 33 11.53 -14.64 -5.92
CA ARG A 33 12.07 -13.72 -4.92
C ARG A 33 11.44 -13.94 -3.56
N GLU A 34 12.20 -13.65 -2.51
CA GLU A 34 11.76 -13.69 -1.11
C GLU A 34 11.85 -12.26 -0.51
N PRO A 35 10.80 -11.43 -0.65
CA PRO A 35 10.85 -10.06 -0.15
C PRO A 35 10.62 -9.97 1.35
N GLU A 36 11.29 -9.01 1.97
CA GLU A 36 11.03 -8.58 3.35
C GLU A 36 9.84 -7.59 3.41
N ILE A 37 9.68 -6.77 2.35
CA ILE A 37 8.62 -5.78 2.23
C ILE A 37 7.85 -5.97 0.93
N LEU A 38 6.52 -5.90 1.00
CA LEU A 38 5.67 -5.86 -0.17
C LEU A 38 4.90 -4.54 -0.24
N PHE A 39 5.15 -3.72 -1.26
CA PHE A 39 4.33 -2.55 -1.58
C PHE A 39 3.20 -2.95 -2.53
N VAL A 40 1.97 -2.60 -2.21
CA VAL A 40 0.77 -2.88 -3.02
C VAL A 40 -0.05 -1.61 -3.15
N GLY A 41 -0.49 -1.29 -4.37
CA GLY A 41 -1.36 -0.13 -4.52
C GLY A 41 -1.60 0.32 -5.94
N ASP A 42 -1.87 1.62 -6.06
CA ASP A 42 -2.14 2.30 -7.32
C ASP A 42 -0.87 2.96 -7.92
N SER A 43 -1.04 4.02 -8.72
CA SER A 43 0.06 4.75 -9.36
C SER A 43 1.02 5.37 -8.36
N LEU A 44 0.57 5.76 -7.17
CA LEU A 44 1.45 6.37 -6.17
C LEU A 44 2.51 5.39 -5.67
N ILE A 45 2.13 4.12 -5.50
CA ILE A 45 3.06 3.02 -5.22
C ILE A 45 3.86 2.69 -6.47
N SER A 46 3.20 2.55 -7.62
CA SER A 46 3.85 2.16 -8.88
C SER A 46 5.01 3.09 -9.23
N HIS A 47 4.82 4.41 -9.13
CA HIS A 47 5.83 5.37 -9.54
C HIS A 47 6.99 5.52 -8.53
N LEU A 48 6.89 4.95 -7.32
CA LEU A 48 7.97 5.00 -6.34
C LEU A 48 9.28 4.44 -6.93
N ILE A 49 9.19 3.38 -7.76
CA ILE A 49 10.35 2.75 -8.40
C ILE A 49 11.13 3.67 -9.34
N TYR A 50 10.53 4.76 -9.80
CA TYR A 50 11.15 5.73 -10.71
C TYR A 50 11.83 6.89 -9.97
N THR A 51 11.89 6.82 -8.64
CA THR A 51 12.52 7.85 -7.80
C THR A 51 13.93 7.41 -7.39
N ASP A 52 14.80 8.39 -7.10
CA ASP A 52 16.11 8.16 -6.49
C ASP A 52 15.99 7.47 -5.11
N MET A 53 14.89 7.70 -4.39
CA MET A 53 14.60 7.07 -3.11
C MET A 53 14.46 5.56 -3.20
N TRP A 54 13.93 5.03 -4.31
CA TRP A 54 13.77 3.59 -4.47
C TRP A 54 15.13 2.88 -4.38
N GLU A 55 16.09 3.31 -5.17
CA GLU A 55 17.42 2.70 -5.21
C GLU A 55 18.20 2.93 -3.91
N THR A 56 18.05 4.12 -3.30
CA THR A 56 18.87 4.54 -2.16
C THR A 56 18.32 4.11 -0.80
N MET A 57 17.00 4.02 -0.65
CA MET A 57 16.34 3.79 0.64
C MET A 57 15.60 2.45 0.66
N PHE A 58 14.85 2.13 -0.39
CA PHE A 58 13.94 0.98 -0.35
C PHE A 58 14.57 -0.31 -0.86
N ALA A 59 15.31 -0.28 -1.97
CA ALA A 59 15.95 -1.46 -2.56
C ALA A 59 16.82 -2.28 -1.58
N PRO A 60 17.61 -1.64 -0.67
CA PRO A 60 18.36 -2.36 0.37
C PRO A 60 17.50 -3.16 1.35
N LEU A 61 16.21 -2.84 1.47
CA LEU A 61 15.24 -3.53 2.33
C LEU A 61 14.53 -4.69 1.61
N HIS A 62 15.07 -5.15 0.48
CA HIS A 62 14.56 -6.25 -0.33
C HIS A 62 13.04 -6.20 -0.64
N PRO A 63 12.52 -5.12 -1.24
CA PRO A 63 11.10 -4.99 -1.50
C PRO A 63 10.67 -5.62 -2.83
N LEU A 64 9.37 -5.92 -2.91
CA LEU A 64 8.61 -5.98 -4.17
C LEU A 64 7.65 -4.80 -4.26
N ASN A 65 7.41 -4.30 -5.48
CA ASN A 65 6.46 -3.20 -5.75
C ASN A 65 5.38 -3.67 -6.74
N PHE A 66 4.20 -3.94 -6.20
CA PHE A 66 3.01 -4.38 -6.93
C PHE A 66 1.99 -3.25 -7.08
N GLY A 67 2.49 -2.05 -7.40
CA GLY A 67 1.68 -0.90 -7.77
C GLY A 67 1.28 -0.91 -9.24
N ILE A 68 -0.01 -0.70 -9.53
CA ILE A 68 -0.51 -0.55 -10.90
C ILE A 68 -1.29 0.76 -11.02
N GLY A 69 -0.90 1.60 -11.98
CA GLY A 69 -1.59 2.87 -12.23
C GLY A 69 -3.06 2.69 -12.56
N GLY A 70 -3.91 3.46 -11.88
CA GLY A 70 -5.37 3.44 -12.08
C GLY A 70 -6.13 2.38 -11.27
N ASP A 71 -5.43 1.51 -10.54
CA ASP A 71 -6.09 0.50 -9.71
C ASP A 71 -7.01 1.12 -8.66
N GLN A 72 -8.14 0.45 -8.47
CA GLN A 72 -9.11 0.67 -7.40
C GLN A 72 -9.00 -0.47 -6.38
N THR A 73 -9.63 -0.32 -5.22
CA THR A 73 -9.62 -1.33 -4.15
C THR A 73 -10.01 -2.73 -4.64
N GLN A 74 -11.03 -2.86 -5.48
CA GLN A 74 -11.48 -4.14 -6.01
C GLN A 74 -10.48 -4.79 -6.98
N HIS A 75 -9.68 -4.00 -7.69
CA HIS A 75 -8.64 -4.49 -8.60
C HIS A 75 -7.48 -5.06 -7.79
N VAL A 76 -7.03 -4.32 -6.77
CA VAL A 76 -6.02 -4.80 -5.82
C VAL A 76 -6.49 -6.08 -5.13
N LEU A 77 -7.73 -6.09 -4.62
CA LEU A 77 -8.31 -7.25 -3.95
C LEU A 77 -8.30 -8.48 -4.87
N TRP A 78 -8.65 -8.31 -6.14
CA TRP A 78 -8.57 -9.39 -7.13
C TRP A 78 -7.13 -9.87 -7.32
N ARG A 79 -6.16 -8.96 -7.53
CA ARG A 79 -4.77 -9.32 -7.77
C ARG A 79 -4.17 -10.15 -6.64
N LEU A 80 -4.35 -9.71 -5.40
CA LEU A 80 -3.86 -10.41 -4.21
C LEU A 80 -4.55 -11.77 -4.00
N SER A 81 -5.83 -11.86 -4.37
CA SER A 81 -6.57 -13.13 -4.34
C SER A 81 -6.04 -14.13 -5.37
N ASN A 82 -5.48 -13.64 -6.47
CA ASN A 82 -5.06 -14.41 -7.65
C ASN A 82 -3.53 -14.56 -7.79
N GLY A 83 -2.80 -14.67 -6.68
CA GLY A 83 -1.42 -15.20 -6.68
C GLY A 83 -0.33 -14.23 -6.23
N GLU A 84 -0.62 -12.93 -6.14
CA GLU A 84 0.39 -11.93 -5.74
C GLU A 84 0.78 -11.98 -4.25
N LEU A 85 0.10 -12.79 -3.44
CA LEU A 85 0.49 -13.08 -2.06
C LEU A 85 0.99 -14.52 -1.88
N ASP A 86 1.06 -15.30 -2.94
CA ASP A 86 1.42 -16.71 -2.83
C ASP A 86 2.94 -16.86 -2.93
N ASN A 87 3.52 -17.86 -2.25
CA ASN A 87 4.96 -18.22 -2.27
C ASN A 87 5.93 -17.24 -1.61
N ILE A 88 5.46 -16.08 -1.13
CA ILE A 88 6.26 -15.10 -0.37
C ILE A 88 5.80 -15.02 1.09
N LYS A 89 6.68 -14.49 1.95
CA LYS A 89 6.39 -14.23 3.37
C LYS A 89 6.99 -12.89 3.81
N PRO A 90 6.49 -11.75 3.30
CA PRO A 90 6.98 -10.45 3.72
C PRO A 90 6.75 -10.25 5.23
N LYS A 91 7.67 -9.54 5.87
CA LYS A 91 7.52 -9.05 7.25
C LYS A 91 6.61 -7.83 7.30
N VAL A 92 6.62 -7.01 6.24
CA VAL A 92 5.75 -5.83 6.14
C VAL A 92 5.04 -5.75 4.79
N VAL A 93 3.74 -5.46 4.80
CA VAL A 93 2.97 -5.10 3.61
C VAL A 93 2.52 -3.64 3.71
N VAL A 94 2.89 -2.83 2.72
CA VAL A 94 2.47 -1.43 2.60
C VAL A 94 1.35 -1.34 1.57
N LEU A 95 0.19 -0.80 1.98
CA LEU A 95 -1.00 -0.65 1.16
C LEU A 95 -1.35 0.82 0.95
N LEU A 96 -1.42 1.26 -0.30
CA LEU A 96 -1.96 2.57 -0.69
C LEU A 96 -2.83 2.45 -1.94
N VAL A 97 -4.14 2.46 -1.75
CA VAL A 97 -5.14 2.41 -2.82
C VAL A 97 -6.43 3.08 -2.34
N GLY A 98 -7.17 3.68 -3.27
CA GLY A 98 -8.53 4.19 -3.01
C GLY A 98 -8.81 5.54 -3.68
N THR A 99 -7.78 6.30 -4.05
CA THR A 99 -7.96 7.61 -4.67
C THR A 99 -8.68 7.51 -6.03
N ASN A 100 -8.48 6.39 -6.75
CA ASN A 100 -9.06 6.11 -8.06
C ASN A 100 -10.46 5.49 -8.02
N ASN A 101 -11.02 5.20 -6.83
CA ASN A 101 -12.37 4.64 -6.68
C ASN A 101 -13.45 5.70 -6.99
N HIS A 102 -13.47 6.22 -8.21
CA HIS A 102 -14.48 7.16 -8.68
C HIS A 102 -15.87 6.50 -8.66
N GLY A 103 -16.92 7.27 -8.38
CA GLY A 103 -18.29 6.75 -8.24
C GLY A 103 -18.60 6.08 -6.90
N HIS A 104 -17.59 5.76 -6.08
CA HIS A 104 -17.77 5.16 -4.76
C HIS A 104 -17.78 6.21 -3.63
N THR A 105 -18.61 5.98 -2.62
CA THR A 105 -18.62 6.79 -1.38
C THR A 105 -17.40 6.50 -0.52
N ALA A 106 -17.10 7.37 0.44
CA ALA A 106 -16.00 7.14 1.38
C ALA A 106 -16.18 5.83 2.17
N ASP A 107 -17.38 5.51 2.64
CA ASP A 107 -17.68 4.24 3.31
C ASP A 107 -17.37 3.03 2.43
N MET A 108 -17.81 3.07 1.16
CA MET A 108 -17.55 1.99 0.21
C MET A 108 -16.05 1.77 0.01
N ILE A 109 -15.29 2.87 -0.14
CA ILE A 109 -13.83 2.82 -0.32
C ILE A 109 -13.16 2.30 0.95
N ALA A 110 -13.54 2.79 2.13
CA ALA A 110 -12.98 2.34 3.40
C ALA A 110 -13.24 0.83 3.60
N ASP A 111 -14.44 0.35 3.31
CA ASP A 111 -14.78 -1.08 3.35
C ASP A 111 -14.00 -1.89 2.31
N GLY A 112 -13.75 -1.33 1.12
CA GLY A 112 -12.88 -1.93 0.10
C GLY A 112 -11.43 -2.09 0.57
N ILE A 113 -10.87 -1.05 1.20
CA ILE A 113 -9.53 -1.11 1.81
C ILE A 113 -9.51 -2.14 2.95
N MET A 114 -10.54 -2.17 3.80
CA MET A 114 -10.65 -3.19 4.86
C MET A 114 -10.71 -4.61 4.29
N ALA A 115 -11.43 -4.85 3.19
CA ALA A 115 -11.44 -6.15 2.54
C ALA A 115 -10.04 -6.57 2.08
N VAL A 116 -9.24 -5.64 1.54
CA VAL A 116 -7.84 -5.89 1.18
C VAL A 116 -7.00 -6.20 2.42
N VAL A 117 -7.14 -5.42 3.50
CA VAL A 117 -6.43 -5.67 4.77
C VAL A 117 -6.76 -7.06 5.33
N HIS A 118 -8.04 -7.45 5.35
CA HIS A 118 -8.45 -8.78 5.81
C HIS A 118 -7.84 -9.89 4.96
N LEU A 119 -7.88 -9.77 3.64
CA LEU A 119 -7.25 -10.74 2.75
C LEU A 119 -5.74 -10.87 3.01
N ILE A 120 -5.03 -9.75 3.17
CA ILE A 120 -3.59 -9.76 3.48
C ILE A 120 -3.35 -10.48 4.81
N ARG A 121 -4.13 -10.18 5.87
CA ARG A 121 -3.98 -10.87 7.16
C ARG A 121 -4.24 -12.36 7.07
N ASP A 122 -5.23 -12.77 6.30
CA ASP A 122 -5.59 -14.18 6.17
C ASP A 122 -4.48 -14.97 5.45
N LYS A 123 -3.88 -14.38 4.41
CA LYS A 123 -2.81 -15.02 3.63
C LYS A 123 -1.41 -14.84 4.24
N GLN A 124 -1.17 -13.74 4.95
CA GLN A 124 0.12 -13.32 5.49
C GLN A 124 -0.02 -12.93 6.97
N PRO A 125 -0.44 -13.86 7.85
CA PRO A 125 -0.75 -13.55 9.25
C PRO A 125 0.47 -13.09 10.07
N GLN A 126 1.68 -13.37 9.60
CA GLN A 126 2.91 -12.89 10.22
C GLN A 126 3.16 -11.39 9.98
N ALA A 127 2.70 -10.86 8.84
CA ALA A 127 3.12 -9.55 8.36
C ALA A 127 2.51 -8.41 9.19
N HIS A 128 3.31 -7.35 9.40
CA HIS A 128 2.79 -6.04 9.75
C HIS A 128 2.17 -5.40 8.50
N ILE A 129 1.01 -4.76 8.66
CA ILE A 129 0.33 -4.08 7.55
C ILE A 129 0.32 -2.58 7.83
N ILE A 130 0.93 -1.82 6.94
CA ILE A 130 0.85 -0.37 6.93
C ILE A 130 -0.19 0.04 5.89
N VAL A 131 -1.28 0.64 6.32
CA VAL A 131 -2.23 1.30 5.43
C VAL A 131 -1.83 2.77 5.36
N MET A 132 -1.50 3.29 4.18
CA MET A 132 -1.18 4.69 4.01
C MET A 132 -2.45 5.53 3.84
N SER A 133 -2.49 6.72 4.42
CA SER A 133 -3.60 7.64 4.24
C SER A 133 -3.73 8.08 2.76
N LEU A 134 -4.98 8.23 2.30
CA LEU A 134 -5.24 8.83 1.00
C LEU A 134 -4.82 10.29 1.00
N LEU A 135 -3.96 10.66 0.05
CA LEU A 135 -3.47 12.02 -0.10
C LEU A 135 -4.57 12.98 -0.60
N PRO A 136 -4.49 14.29 -0.29
CA PRO A 136 -5.32 15.30 -0.94
C PRO A 136 -4.96 15.41 -2.43
N ARG A 137 -5.90 15.88 -3.26
CA ARG A 137 -5.71 16.03 -4.72
C ARG A 137 -6.44 17.25 -5.28
N GLY A 138 -6.10 17.63 -6.51
CA GLY A 138 -6.59 18.84 -7.19
C GLY A 138 -5.92 20.11 -6.68
N HIS A 139 -5.83 21.18 -7.49
CA HIS A 139 -5.13 22.41 -7.10
C HIS A 139 -5.85 23.17 -5.96
N LEU A 140 -7.18 23.24 -6.01
CA LEU A 140 -8.04 23.91 -5.03
C LEU A 140 -8.91 22.92 -4.26
N VAL A 141 -9.55 23.39 -3.19
CA VAL A 141 -10.55 22.63 -2.43
C VAL A 141 -11.61 22.05 -3.36
N ASN A 142 -11.90 20.76 -3.22
CA ASN A 142 -12.85 20.04 -4.06
C ASN A 142 -13.44 18.81 -3.33
N PRO A 143 -14.53 18.22 -3.85
CA PRO A 143 -15.19 17.08 -3.20
C PRO A 143 -14.30 15.83 -3.02
N LEU A 144 -13.32 15.60 -3.90
CA LEU A 144 -12.43 14.43 -3.76
C LEU A 144 -11.46 14.58 -2.58
N ARG A 145 -11.04 15.80 -2.23
CA ARG A 145 -10.26 16.04 -1.00
C ARG A 145 -11.07 15.69 0.24
N GLN A 146 -12.33 16.13 0.29
CA GLN A 146 -13.23 15.83 1.41
C GLN A 146 -13.50 14.33 1.51
N ARG A 147 -13.74 13.66 0.38
CA ARG A 147 -13.92 12.21 0.33
C ARG A 147 -12.68 11.46 0.84
N ASN A 148 -11.49 11.80 0.36
CA ASN A 148 -10.26 11.14 0.78
C ASN A 148 -9.98 11.36 2.28
N ALA A 149 -10.21 12.57 2.78
CA ALA A 149 -10.12 12.87 4.21
C ALA A 149 -11.09 12.01 5.03
N HIS A 150 -12.34 11.89 4.58
CA HIS A 150 -13.34 11.08 5.26
C HIS A 150 -13.02 9.58 5.23
N VAL A 151 -12.46 9.06 4.13
CA VAL A 151 -11.92 7.69 4.09
C VAL A 151 -10.85 7.50 5.18
N ASN A 152 -9.92 8.44 5.32
CA ASN A 152 -8.85 8.35 6.33
C ASN A 152 -9.41 8.35 7.76
N GLU A 153 -10.44 9.15 8.04
CA GLU A 153 -11.14 9.15 9.34
C GLU A 153 -11.77 7.78 9.64
N LEU A 154 -12.47 7.20 8.66
CA LEU A 154 -13.08 5.88 8.79
C LEU A 154 -12.04 4.78 9.00
N LEU A 155 -10.93 4.83 8.27
CA LEU A 155 -9.83 3.88 8.44
C LEU A 155 -9.17 4.00 9.81
N ALA A 156 -8.96 5.21 10.32
CA ALA A 156 -8.40 5.43 11.65
C ALA A 156 -9.25 4.72 12.72
N GLN A 157 -10.58 4.84 12.62
CA GLN A 157 -11.52 4.16 13.52
C GLN A 157 -11.48 2.64 13.36
N LYS A 158 -11.56 2.13 12.12
CA LYS A 158 -11.66 0.69 11.82
C LYS A 158 -10.38 -0.08 12.15
N LEU A 159 -9.21 0.55 12.04
CA LEU A 159 -7.91 -0.11 12.23
C LEU A 159 -7.41 -0.07 13.68
N THR A 160 -7.97 0.79 14.54
CA THR A 160 -7.46 1.04 15.91
C THR A 160 -7.28 -0.24 16.76
N LEU A 161 -8.14 -1.24 16.59
CA LEU A 161 -8.12 -2.48 17.39
C LEU A 161 -7.44 -3.66 16.69
N MET A 162 -6.88 -3.45 15.50
CA MET A 162 -6.25 -4.52 14.73
C MET A 162 -4.78 -4.66 15.09
N THR A 163 -4.39 -5.82 15.63
CA THR A 163 -2.99 -6.11 15.93
C THR A 163 -2.13 -6.10 14.67
N ARG A 164 -0.94 -5.50 14.71
CA ARG A 164 -0.01 -5.42 13.56
C ARG A 164 -0.61 -4.76 12.31
N VAL A 165 -1.64 -3.93 12.45
CA VAL A 165 -2.15 -3.09 11.36
C VAL A 165 -2.21 -1.66 11.84
N GLN A 166 -1.66 -0.73 11.07
CA GLN A 166 -1.68 0.69 11.44
C GLN A 166 -1.92 1.58 10.23
N LEU A 167 -2.69 2.65 10.45
CA LEU A 167 -2.83 3.75 9.51
C LEU A 167 -1.67 4.71 9.70
N VAL A 168 -0.90 4.95 8.65
CA VAL A 168 0.17 5.95 8.65
C VAL A 168 -0.28 7.16 7.86
N ASN A 169 -0.34 8.31 8.53
CA ASN A 169 -0.63 9.57 7.88
C ASN A 169 0.66 10.20 7.34
N THR A 170 0.84 10.16 6.02
CA THR A 170 2.02 10.70 5.34
C THR A 170 1.78 12.06 4.70
N ALA A 171 0.66 12.73 5.02
CA ALA A 171 0.18 13.89 4.29
C ALA A 171 0.09 15.24 5.06
N PRO A 172 0.83 15.52 6.16
CA PRO A 172 0.46 16.65 7.01
C PRO A 172 0.49 18.02 6.31
N ASP A 173 1.31 18.23 5.26
CA ASP A 173 1.58 19.58 4.73
C ASP A 173 1.47 19.75 3.20
N PHE A 174 0.64 18.93 2.50
CA PHE A 174 0.42 19.14 1.06
C PHE A 174 -0.53 20.29 0.74
N VAL A 175 -1.51 20.55 1.62
CA VAL A 175 -2.47 21.65 1.47
C VAL A 175 -1.91 22.87 2.20
N LEU A 176 -1.58 23.91 1.45
CA LEU A 176 -1.02 25.15 1.98
C LEU A 176 -2.10 25.97 2.74
N PRO A 177 -1.70 26.97 3.55
CA PRO A 177 -2.64 27.81 4.31
C PRO A 177 -3.69 28.54 3.45
N ASP A 178 -3.40 28.79 2.17
CA ASP A 178 -4.35 29.38 1.21
C ASP A 178 -5.30 28.36 0.58
N GLY A 179 -5.22 27.09 0.98
CA GLY A 179 -6.02 25.97 0.48
C GLY A 179 -5.52 25.37 -0.83
N THR A 180 -4.38 25.82 -1.37
CA THR A 180 -3.82 25.28 -2.61
C THR A 180 -2.92 24.06 -2.37
N ILE A 181 -2.70 23.26 -3.41
CA ILE A 181 -1.60 22.29 -3.48
C ILE A 181 -0.59 22.80 -4.51
N SER A 182 0.69 22.81 -4.12
CA SER A 182 1.79 23.23 -4.99
C SER A 182 2.08 22.19 -6.06
N HIS A 183 2.27 22.64 -7.31
CA HIS A 183 2.74 21.77 -8.39
C HIS A 183 4.18 21.27 -8.19
N LEU A 184 4.94 21.91 -7.28
CA LEU A 184 6.27 21.45 -6.89
C LEU A 184 6.21 20.20 -6.01
N ASP A 185 5.05 19.92 -5.40
CA ASP A 185 4.80 18.72 -4.61
C ASP A 185 4.00 17.67 -5.39
N MET A 186 3.00 18.11 -6.17
CA MET A 186 2.20 17.27 -7.06
C MET A 186 2.07 17.90 -8.45
N TYR A 187 2.84 17.41 -9.44
CA TYR A 187 3.00 18.11 -10.74
C TYR A 187 1.70 18.25 -11.54
N ASP A 188 0.75 17.34 -11.36
CA ASP A 188 -0.60 17.37 -11.94
C ASP A 188 -1.69 17.45 -10.86
N TYR A 189 -1.30 17.85 -9.63
CA TYR A 189 -2.14 17.90 -8.45
C TYR A 189 -2.72 16.54 -8.02
N LEU A 190 -2.09 15.43 -8.43
CA LEU A 190 -2.40 14.08 -7.98
C LEU A 190 -1.11 13.28 -7.71
N HIS A 191 -0.28 13.15 -8.74
CA HIS A 191 0.96 12.41 -8.71
C HIS A 191 2.07 13.29 -8.15
N LEU A 192 2.89 12.67 -7.30
CA LEU A 192 3.94 13.34 -6.57
C LEU A 192 5.13 13.66 -7.48
N THR A 193 5.76 14.80 -7.22
CA THR A 193 7.13 15.08 -7.71
C THR A 193 8.15 14.31 -6.86
N PRO A 194 9.45 14.31 -7.20
CA PRO A 194 10.49 13.79 -6.29
C PRO A 194 10.43 14.42 -4.89
N ASN A 195 10.09 15.71 -4.78
CA ASN A 195 9.92 16.39 -3.49
C ASN A 195 8.70 15.86 -2.73
N GLY A 196 7.56 15.68 -3.43
CA GLY A 196 6.36 15.09 -2.85
C GLY A 196 6.58 13.65 -2.37
N TYR A 197 7.35 12.86 -3.13
CA TYR A 197 7.73 11.50 -2.73
C TYR A 197 8.54 11.49 -1.44
N ARG A 198 9.55 12.35 -1.29
CA ARG A 198 10.34 12.45 -0.05
C ARG A 198 9.48 12.74 1.17
N LYS A 199 8.60 13.74 1.08
CA LYS A 199 7.65 14.10 2.16
C LYS A 199 6.80 12.91 2.63
N VAL A 200 6.40 12.04 1.71
CA VAL A 200 5.51 10.91 1.99
C VAL A 200 6.28 9.68 2.47
N PHE A 201 7.39 9.37 1.81
CA PHE A 201 8.05 8.07 1.92
C PHE A 201 9.27 8.07 2.85
N GLU A 202 9.88 9.21 3.19
CA GLU A 202 10.94 9.26 4.21
C GLU A 202 10.42 8.80 5.60
N PRO A 203 9.29 9.33 6.12
CA PRO A 203 8.76 8.86 7.41
C PRO A 203 8.31 7.39 7.36
N LEU A 204 7.83 6.93 6.20
CA LEU A 204 7.48 5.53 6.01
C LEU A 204 8.72 4.63 6.08
N HIS A 205 9.82 5.04 5.48
CA HIS A 205 11.07 4.29 5.52
C HIS A 205 11.58 4.11 6.96
N ASP A 206 11.57 5.17 7.78
CA ASP A 206 11.98 5.09 9.18
C ASP A 206 11.15 4.07 9.97
N LEU A 207 9.84 4.07 9.72
CA LEU A 207 8.93 3.10 10.31
C LEU A 207 9.18 1.66 9.80
N LEU A 208 9.49 1.49 8.52
CA LEU A 208 9.83 0.18 7.96
C LEU A 208 11.09 -0.39 8.62
N LEU A 209 12.12 0.43 8.84
CA LEU A 209 13.33 -0.01 9.55
C LEU A 209 13.01 -0.50 10.97
N GLN A 210 12.16 0.23 11.70
CA GLN A 210 11.73 -0.17 13.03
C GLN A 210 11.02 -1.53 13.01
N LEU A 211 10.03 -1.70 12.11
CA LEU A 211 9.24 -2.93 12.05
C LEU A 211 10.05 -4.16 11.60
N LEU A 212 11.02 -3.96 10.70
CA LEU A 212 11.93 -5.03 10.29
C LEU A 212 12.81 -5.48 11.45
N ALA A 213 13.39 -4.54 12.21
CA ALA A 213 14.18 -4.87 13.40
C ALA A 213 13.36 -5.61 14.46
N GLU A 214 12.13 -5.16 14.76
CA GLU A 214 11.22 -5.85 15.68
C GLU A 214 10.89 -7.28 15.23
N SER A 215 10.77 -7.48 13.92
CA SER A 215 10.49 -8.80 13.34
C SER A 215 11.69 -9.74 13.41
N ASP A 216 12.90 -9.22 13.17
CA ASP A 216 14.15 -9.99 13.28
C ASP A 216 14.37 -10.47 14.73
N GLU A 217 14.16 -9.59 15.72
CA GLU A 217 14.26 -9.96 17.15
C GLU A 217 13.24 -11.05 17.54
N ALA A 218 12.02 -10.98 17.00
CA ALA A 218 10.98 -11.98 17.24
C ALA A 218 11.36 -13.34 16.62
N ASP A 219 11.94 -13.35 15.42
CA ASP A 219 12.39 -14.56 14.74
C ASP A 219 13.57 -15.21 15.47
N GLU A 220 14.55 -14.44 15.93
CA GLU A 220 15.66 -14.93 16.76
C GLU A 220 15.16 -15.56 18.06
N THR A 221 14.23 -14.90 18.74
CA THR A 221 13.65 -15.39 20.00
C THR A 221 12.90 -16.71 19.81
N ASN A 222 12.08 -16.81 18.75
CA ASN A 222 11.33 -18.03 18.43
C ASN A 222 12.27 -19.18 18.07
N ASN A 223 13.33 -18.91 17.30
CA ASN A 223 14.32 -19.91 16.95
C ASN A 223 15.06 -20.45 18.19
N ALA A 224 15.49 -19.57 19.09
CA ALA A 224 16.14 -19.95 20.35
C ALA A 224 15.23 -20.84 21.23
N GLN A 225 13.95 -20.50 21.37
CA GLN A 225 12.99 -21.31 22.12
C GLN A 225 12.73 -22.68 21.47
N SER A 226 12.68 -22.75 20.13
CA SER A 226 12.50 -24.02 19.42
C SER A 226 13.67 -24.99 19.61
N LEU A 227 14.89 -24.47 19.77
CA LEU A 227 16.09 -25.25 20.03
C LEU A 227 16.14 -25.77 21.48
N LEU A 228 15.65 -24.99 22.44
CA LEU A 228 15.55 -25.40 23.85
C LEU A 228 14.50 -26.49 24.10
N HIS A 229 13.44 -26.57 23.28
CA HIS A 229 12.44 -27.65 23.34
C HIS A 229 12.79 -28.89 22.51
N LYS A 230 13.93 -28.89 21.80
CA LYS A 230 14.40 -30.00 20.96
C LYS A 230 15.55 -30.82 21.57
N GLY A 231 15.80 -30.75 22.88
CA GLY A 231 16.87 -31.53 23.50
C GLY A 231 16.46 -32.33 24.73
N PRO A 232 17.14 -33.47 24.96
CA PRO A 232 17.19 -34.68 24.13
C PRO A 232 15.97 -35.60 24.32
#